data_AF-A0A967KZV2-F1
#
_entry.id   AF-A0A967KZV2-F1
#
_cell.length_a   1.000
_cell.length_b   1.000
_cell.length_c   1.000
_cell.angle_alpha   90.00
_cell.angle_beta   90.00
_cell.angle_gamma   90.00
#
_symmetry.space_group_name_H-M   'P 1'
#
loop_
_entity.id
_entity.type
_entity.pdbx_description
1 polymer ?
#
loop_
_entity_poly.entity_id
_entity_poly.type
_entity_poly.pdbx_seq_one_letter_code
_entity_poly.pdbx_strand_id
1 'polypeptide(L)'
;MIDKAIGFAAKKHNGQRRKIGDIPYIAHPMGVAAILMQMGCREAVVTAALLHDTVEDTDANLDEITARFGQEVRDIVAGCTELSKKN
;
A
#
# COMPACT_ATOMS: atom_id res chain seq x y z
N MET A 1 -1.30 -10.86 -7.92
CA MET A 1 -1.17 -9.39 -7.74
C MET A 1 -0.21 -9.03 -6.63
N ILE A 2 -0.19 -9.81 -5.54
CA ILE A 2 0.64 -9.57 -4.33
C ILE A 2 2.11 -9.26 -4.64
N ASP A 3 2.83 -10.10 -5.38
CA ASP A 3 4.26 -9.86 -5.67
C ASP A 3 4.51 -8.52 -6.40
N LYS A 4 3.61 -8.16 -7.32
CA LYS A 4 3.68 -6.88 -8.05
C LYS A 4 3.44 -5.70 -7.09
N ALA A 5 2.54 -5.84 -6.13
CA ALA A 5 2.27 -4.82 -5.13
C ALA A 5 3.43 -4.66 -4.15
N ILE A 6 4.07 -5.76 -3.72
CA ILE A 6 5.30 -5.73 -2.90
C ILE A 6 6.38 -4.93 -3.63
N GLY A 7 6.66 -5.27 -4.90
CA GLY A 7 7.68 -4.57 -5.69
C GLY A 7 7.36 -3.09 -5.90
N PHE A 8 6.08 -2.75 -6.15
CA PHE A 8 5.64 -1.37 -6.31
C PHE A 8 5.79 -0.57 -5.01
N ALA A 9 5.27 -1.09 -3.89
CA ALA A 9 5.35 -0.43 -2.59
C ALA A 9 6.82 -0.29 -2.13
N ALA A 10 7.64 -1.32 -2.31
CA ALA A 10 9.07 -1.26 -1.99
C ALA A 10 9.79 -0.15 -2.79
N LYS A 11 9.44 0.01 -4.07
CA LYS A 11 9.99 1.07 -4.91
C LYS A 11 9.51 2.45 -4.48
N LYS A 12 8.21 2.62 -4.23
CA LYS A 12 7.60 3.90 -3.86
C LYS A 12 8.07 4.40 -2.48
N HIS A 13 8.22 3.50 -1.52
CA HIS A 13 8.76 3.80 -0.20
C HIS A 13 10.30 3.68 -0.12
N ASN A 14 11.01 3.59 -1.25
CA ASN A 14 12.45 3.46 -1.23
C ASN A 14 13.10 4.68 -0.55
N GLY A 15 14.02 4.44 0.39
CA GLY A 15 14.65 5.48 1.20
C GLY A 15 13.81 5.96 2.40
N GLN A 16 12.54 5.57 2.52
CA GLN A 16 11.72 5.89 3.68
C GLN A 16 12.00 4.94 4.84
N ARG A 17 12.00 5.48 6.06
CA ARG A 17 12.23 4.74 7.30
C ARG A 17 11.05 4.92 8.25
N ARG A 18 10.75 3.90 9.05
CA ARG A 18 9.78 4.02 10.13
C ARG A 18 10.29 4.98 11.20
N LYS A 19 9.37 5.69 11.87
CA LYS A 19 9.66 6.66 12.93
C LYS A 19 10.51 6.08 14.08
N ILE A 20 10.43 4.76 14.31
CA ILE A 20 11.15 4.06 15.36
C ILE A 20 11.89 2.88 14.74
N GLY A 21 13.20 2.76 15.06
CA GLY A 21 13.97 1.53 14.86
C GLY A 21 14.82 1.40 13.60
N ASP A 22 15.05 2.47 12.83
CA ASP A 22 15.79 2.44 11.54
C ASP A 22 15.35 1.29 10.61
N ILE A 23 14.04 1.01 10.58
CA ILE A 23 13.48 -0.06 9.76
C ILE A 23 12.98 0.54 8.43
N PRO A 24 13.28 -0.07 7.27
CA PRO A 24 12.68 0.32 6.00
C PRO A 24 11.15 0.38 6.08
N TYR A 25 10.53 1.42 5.55
CA TYR A 25 9.09 1.65 5.70
C TYR A 25 8.25 0.49 5.15
N ILE A 26 8.71 -0.18 4.09
CA ILE A 26 8.06 -1.35 3.48
C ILE A 26 7.75 -2.48 4.48
N ALA A 27 8.46 -2.57 5.60
CA ALA A 27 8.17 -3.54 6.66
C ALA A 27 6.77 -3.35 7.26
N HIS A 28 6.24 -2.12 7.31
CA HIS A 28 4.89 -1.83 7.80
C HIS A 28 3.80 -2.40 6.87
N PRO A 29 3.73 -2.03 5.57
CA PRO A 29 2.75 -2.63 4.67
C PRO A 29 2.85 -4.15 4.57
N MET A 30 4.06 -4.73 4.61
CA MET A 30 4.23 -6.19 4.63
C MET A 30 3.65 -6.84 5.89
N GLY A 31 3.84 -6.23 7.06
CA GLY A 31 3.29 -6.75 8.31
C GLY A 31 1.76 -6.76 8.32
N VAL A 32 1.14 -5.67 7.85
CA VAL A 32 -0.33 -5.58 7.72
C VAL A 32 -0.86 -6.63 6.74
N ALA A 33 -0.22 -6.75 5.57
CA ALA A 33 -0.60 -7.74 4.55
C ALA A 33 -0.49 -9.18 5.07
N ALA A 34 0.56 -9.50 5.82
CA ALA A 34 0.75 -10.83 6.41
C ALA A 34 -0.39 -11.19 7.39
N ILE A 35 -0.83 -10.26 8.24
CA ILE A 35 -1.95 -10.47 9.15
C ILE A 35 -3.24 -10.75 8.37
N LEU A 36 -3.53 -9.96 7.33
CA LEU A 36 -4.74 -10.14 6.53
C LEU A 36 -4.72 -11.45 5.73
N MET A 37 -3.55 -11.87 5.24
CA MET A 37 -3.39 -13.20 4.63
C MET A 37 -3.67 -14.32 5.62
N GLN A 38 -3.17 -14.22 6.86
CA GLN A 38 -3.43 -15.21 7.91
C GLN A 38 -4.92 -15.28 8.29
N MET A 39 -5.64 -14.17 8.19
CA MET A 39 -7.09 -14.10 8.40
C MET A 39 -7.92 -14.63 7.21
N GLY A 40 -7.27 -15.07 6.12
CA GLY A 40 -7.96 -15.57 4.93
C GLY A 40 -8.66 -14.46 4.12
N CYS A 41 -8.21 -13.22 4.25
CA CYS A 41 -8.76 -12.12 3.45
C CYS A 41 -8.47 -12.33 1.95
N ARG A 42 -9.38 -11.80 1.11
CA ARG A 42 -9.24 -11.90 -0.35
C ARG A 42 -7.98 -11.19 -0.84
N GLU A 43 -7.46 -11.66 -1.97
CA GLU A 43 -6.24 -11.12 -2.59
C GLU A 43 -6.30 -9.60 -2.82
N ALA A 44 -7.47 -9.06 -3.22
CA ALA A 44 -7.64 -7.61 -3.41
C ALA A 44 -7.42 -6.81 -2.12
N VAL A 45 -7.86 -7.34 -0.98
CA VAL A 45 -7.70 -6.70 0.35
C VAL A 45 -6.23 -6.74 0.77
N VAL A 46 -5.57 -7.89 0.60
CA VAL A 46 -4.13 -8.04 0.88
C VAL A 46 -3.29 -7.13 -0.02
N THR A 47 -3.65 -7.04 -1.30
CA THR A 47 -2.99 -6.16 -2.28
C THR A 47 -3.18 -4.70 -1.89
N ALA A 48 -4.38 -4.28 -1.51
CA ALA A 48 -4.63 -2.92 -1.05
C ALA A 48 -3.87 -2.59 0.24
N ALA A 49 -3.75 -3.53 1.18
CA ALA A 49 -2.96 -3.35 2.39
C ALA A 49 -1.45 -3.13 2.11
N LEU A 50 -0.90 -3.76 1.08
CA LEU A 50 0.48 -3.48 0.64
C LEU A 50 0.64 -2.07 0.06
N LEU A 51 -0.45 -1.45 -0.39
CA LEU A 51 -0.46 -0.19 -1.14
C LEU A 51 -1.05 0.99 -0.36
N HIS A 52 -1.66 0.77 0.81
CA HIS A 52 -2.53 1.74 1.47
C HIS A 52 -1.87 3.10 1.74
N ASP A 53 -0.59 3.10 2.13
CA ASP A 53 0.18 4.31 2.40
C ASP A 53 0.87 4.88 1.15
N THR A 54 0.85 4.19 0.02
CA THR A 54 1.60 4.65 -1.16
C THR A 54 1.06 5.97 -1.71
N VAL A 55 -0.26 6.19 -1.67
CA VAL A 55 -0.88 7.43 -2.16
C VAL A 55 -0.68 8.60 -1.19
N GLU A 56 -0.59 8.32 0.12
CA GLU A 56 -0.44 9.33 1.16
C GLU A 56 1.03 9.76 1.34
N ASP A 57 1.94 8.78 1.40
CA ASP A 57 3.33 8.97 1.81
C ASP A 57 4.32 9.00 0.64
N THR A 58 3.88 8.83 -0.60
CA THR A 58 4.76 8.75 -1.78
C THR A 58 4.23 9.58 -2.95
N ASP A 59 4.88 9.47 -4.12
CA ASP A 59 4.44 10.09 -5.38
C ASP A 59 3.44 9.21 -6.18
N ALA A 60 2.96 8.11 -5.59
CA ALA A 60 1.92 7.29 -6.21
C ALA A 60 0.57 8.02 -6.25
N ASN A 61 -0.24 7.72 -7.27
CA ASN A 61 -1.62 8.22 -7.37
C ASN A 61 -2.62 7.09 -7.69
N LEU A 62 -3.91 7.37 -7.49
CA LEU A 62 -4.98 6.38 -7.67
C LEU A 62 -5.12 5.89 -9.12
N ASP A 63 -4.71 6.67 -10.12
CA ASP A 63 -4.73 6.24 -11.52
C ASP A 63 -3.64 5.19 -11.77
N GLU A 64 -2.45 5.37 -11.19
CA GLU A 64 -1.40 4.35 -11.22
C GLU A 64 -1.86 3.05 -10.54
N ILE A 65 -2.59 3.13 -9.42
CA ILE A 65 -3.13 1.96 -8.74
C ILE A 65 -4.17 1.25 -9.61
N THR A 66 -5.10 2.00 -10.20
CA THR A 66 -6.13 1.46 -11.10
C THR A 66 -5.50 0.74 -12.29
N ALA A 67 -4.52 1.37 -12.95
CA ALA A 67 -3.88 0.82 -14.13
C ALA A 67 -3.07 -0.46 -13.86
N ARG A 68 -2.51 -0.61 -12.66
CA ARG A 68 -1.62 -1.73 -12.31
C ARG A 68 -2.33 -2.87 -11.58
N PHE A 69 -3.33 -2.55 -10.76
CA PHE A 69 -3.95 -3.47 -9.81
C PHE A 69 -5.48 -3.55 -9.93
N GLY A 70 -6.09 -2.71 -10.77
CA GLY A 70 -7.52 -2.71 -11.04
C GLY A 70 -8.33 -1.79 -10.12
N GLN A 71 -9.59 -1.57 -10.54
CA GLN A 71 -10.52 -0.64 -9.88
C GLN A 71 -10.80 -1.03 -8.41
N GLU A 72 -11.00 -2.31 -8.14
CA GLU A 72 -11.33 -2.81 -6.80
C GLU A 72 -10.22 -2.48 -5.77
N VAL A 73 -8.95 -2.69 -6.14
CA VAL A 73 -7.82 -2.37 -5.27
C VAL A 73 -7.71 -0.87 -5.08
N ARG A 74 -7.89 -0.08 -6.16
CA ARG A 74 -7.90 1.38 -6.08
C ARG A 74 -8.98 1.88 -5.11
N ASP A 75 -10.18 1.32 -5.13
CA ASP A 75 -11.27 1.77 -4.28
C ASP A 75 -11.00 1.49 -2.80
N ILE A 76 -10.40 0.33 -2.49
CA ILE A 76 -9.97 0.02 -1.11
C ILE A 76 -8.86 0.97 -0.66
N VAL A 77 -7.83 1.19 -1.49
CA VAL A 77 -6.73 2.12 -1.17
C VAL A 77 -7.26 3.54 -0.95
N ALA A 78 -8.15 4.02 -1.83
CA ALA A 78 -8.77 5.34 -1.69
C ALA A 78 -9.59 5.49 -0.40
N GLY A 79 -10.20 4.40 0.09
CA GLY A 79 -10.92 4.39 1.36
C GLY A 79 -10.01 4.33 2.60
N CYS A 80 -8.75 3.92 2.43
CA CYS A 80 -7.75 3.87 3.51
C CYS A 80 -6.85 5.10 3.56
N THR A 81 -6.72 5.83 2.45
CA THR A 81 -5.95 7.08 2.39
C THR A 81 -6.79 8.21 2.96
N GLU A 82 -6.24 8.93 3.94
CA GLU A 82 -6.83 10.20 4.34
C GLU A 82 -6.64 11.17 3.16
N LEU A 83 -7.70 11.40 2.38
CA LEU A 83 -7.80 12.53 1.46
C LEU A 83 -7.91 13.84 2.28
N SER A 84 -7.05 14.02 3.28
CA SER A 84 -6.89 15.24 4.02
C SER A 84 -6.52 16.32 3.02
N LYS A 85 -7.49 17.21 2.79
CA LYS A 85 -7.42 18.41 1.96
C LYS A 85 -6.01 18.99 1.98
N LYS A 86 -5.24 18.78 0.90
CA LYS A 86 -4.16 19.71 0.55
C LYS A 86 -4.84 21.00 0.14
N ASN A 87 -5.03 21.90 1.11
CA ASN A 87 -5.46 23.28 0.90
C ASN A 87 -4.44 24.03 0.03
#